data_AF-A0A0B2X996-F1
#
_entry.id   AF-A0A0B2X996-F1
#
_cell.length_a   1.000
_cell.length_b   1.000
_cell.length_c   1.000
_cell.angle_alpha   90.00
_cell.angle_beta   90.00
_cell.angle_gamma   90.00
#
_symmetry.space_group_name_H-M   'P 1'
#
loop_
_entity.id
_entity.type
_entity.pdbx_description
1 polymer ?
#
loop_
_entity_poly.entity_id
_entity_poly.type
_entity_poly.pdbx_seq_one_letter_code
_entity_poly.pdbx_strand_id
1 'polypeptide(L)'
;MAEVCMENYDTQFRTTTKTGDILVTGFNFGCGSSREQAATAILAKQIPLVVAGSFGNIFSRNSINNALLGVELPALVHRLRETYKDETEKVLTRRTGWRLLWDIRRSKVVVTEKDGSSWEQKVGEIPPNVQEIIACGGLEGWVKTKIAAEKR
;
A
#
# COMPACT_ATOMS: atom_id res chain seq x y z
N MET A 1 14.02 9.31 6.60
CA MET A 1 12.67 9.15 6.00
C MET A 1 11.81 8.14 6.74
N ALA A 2 12.29 6.90 6.96
CA ALA A 2 11.54 5.86 7.69
C ALA A 2 11.08 6.31 9.09
N GLU A 3 11.91 7.10 9.79
CA GLU A 3 11.66 7.53 11.16
C GLU A 3 10.41 8.42 11.35
N VAL A 4 10.08 9.22 10.34
CA VAL A 4 9.04 10.26 10.39
C VAL A 4 7.84 9.91 9.48
N CYS A 5 7.76 8.65 9.03
CA CYS A 5 6.65 8.17 8.22
C CYS A 5 5.34 8.27 9.03
N MET A 6 4.32 8.94 8.47
CA MET A 6 3.02 9.19 9.08
C MET A 6 3.04 9.98 10.40
N GLU A 7 4.15 10.60 10.79
CA GLU A 7 4.32 11.29 12.09
C GLU A 7 3.30 12.43 12.30
N ASN A 8 2.96 13.17 11.23
CA ASN A 8 1.93 14.23 11.29
C ASN A 8 0.52 13.70 11.60
N TYR A 9 0.27 12.43 11.32
CA TYR A 9 -1.01 11.78 11.61
C TYR A 9 -0.96 11.09 12.97
N ASP A 10 0.09 10.29 13.21
CA ASP A 10 0.28 9.54 14.45
C ASP A 10 1.78 9.38 14.75
N THR A 11 2.24 10.03 15.83
CA THR A 11 3.63 9.95 16.29
C THR A 11 4.02 8.54 16.74
N GLN A 12 3.05 7.70 17.12
CA GLN A 12 3.27 6.31 17.50
C GLN A 12 3.34 5.35 16.30
N PHE A 13 3.09 5.83 15.08
CA PHE A 13 3.19 5.00 13.88
C PHE A 13 4.59 4.37 13.74
N ARG A 14 5.62 5.13 14.12
CA ARG A 14 7.03 4.70 14.04
C ARG A 14 7.30 3.41 14.82
N THR A 15 6.68 3.26 16.00
CA THR A 15 6.88 2.14 16.93
C THR A 15 5.84 1.03 16.74
N THR A 16 4.65 1.39 16.26
CA THR A 16 3.55 0.46 16.02
C THR A 16 3.82 -0.43 14.81
N THR A 17 4.36 0.12 13.73
CA THR A 17 4.58 -0.62 12.48
C THR A 17 5.82 -1.53 12.51
N LYS A 18 5.75 -2.66 11.80
CA LYS A 18 6.86 -3.59 11.61
C LYS A 18 7.17 -3.81 10.13
N THR A 19 8.39 -4.23 9.83
CA THR A 19 8.78 -4.69 8.49
C THR A 19 7.81 -5.74 7.96
N GLY A 20 7.35 -5.55 6.73
CA GLY A 20 6.42 -6.47 6.05
C GLY A 20 4.95 -6.27 6.42
N ASP A 21 4.62 -5.35 7.33
CA ASP A 21 3.23 -4.98 7.58
C ASP A 21 2.61 -4.36 6.31
N ILE A 22 1.30 -4.54 6.15
CA ILE A 22 0.52 -3.94 5.06
C ILE A 22 -0.21 -2.71 5.62
N LEU A 23 -0.06 -1.57 4.96
CA LEU A 23 -0.73 -0.34 5.38
C LEU A 23 -2.13 -0.29 4.79
N VAL A 24 -3.17 -0.33 5.63
CA VAL A 24 -4.56 -0.14 5.19
C VAL A 24 -5.04 1.25 5.58
N THR A 25 -5.65 1.97 4.65
CA THR A 25 -6.07 3.36 4.83
C THR A 25 -7.52 3.57 4.41
N GLY A 26 -8.06 4.75 4.71
CA GLY A 26 -9.38 5.17 4.25
C GLY A 26 -9.45 5.48 2.75
N PHE A 27 -10.42 6.31 2.40
CA PHE A 27 -10.63 6.81 1.04
C PHE A 27 -9.73 8.01 0.76
N ASN A 28 -9.38 8.18 -0.51
CA ASN A 28 -8.58 9.29 -1.03
C ASN A 28 -7.19 9.39 -0.36
N PHE A 29 -6.52 8.26 -0.16
CA PHE A 29 -5.19 8.23 0.44
C PHE A 29 -4.14 8.89 -0.46
N GLY A 30 -3.23 9.63 0.15
CA GLY A 30 -2.24 10.43 -0.59
C GLY A 30 -2.88 11.62 -1.32
N CYS A 31 -4.06 12.09 -0.88
CA CYS A 31 -4.62 13.34 -1.37
C CYS A 31 -3.72 14.53 -0.99
N GLY A 32 -3.49 15.43 -1.94
CA GLY A 32 -2.72 16.64 -1.72
C GLY A 32 -1.49 16.75 -2.62
N SER A 33 -0.46 17.44 -2.13
CA SER A 33 0.71 17.84 -2.91
C SER A 33 1.51 16.65 -3.48
N SER A 34 2.13 16.85 -4.64
CA SER A 34 2.94 15.88 -5.41
C SER A 34 4.27 15.47 -4.76
N ARG A 35 4.32 15.36 -3.43
CA ARG A 35 5.52 14.98 -2.69
C ARG A 35 5.81 13.50 -2.89
N GLU A 36 6.80 13.18 -3.72
CA GLU A 36 7.31 11.81 -3.89
C GLU A 36 7.83 11.20 -2.58
N GLN A 37 8.20 12.06 -1.62
CA GLN A 37 8.61 11.69 -0.27
C GLN A 37 7.60 10.81 0.46
N ALA A 38 6.30 10.92 0.14
CA ALA A 38 5.27 10.09 0.77
C ALA A 38 5.44 8.59 0.45
N ALA A 39 5.63 8.24 -0.83
CA ALA A 39 5.82 6.86 -1.24
C ALA A 39 7.15 6.30 -0.75
N THR A 40 8.23 7.07 -0.86
CA THR A 40 9.56 6.65 -0.40
C THR A 40 9.65 6.52 1.12
N ALA A 41 8.88 7.29 1.89
CA ALA A 41 8.80 7.12 3.35
C ALA A 41 8.17 5.77 3.74
N ILE A 42 7.11 5.36 3.05
CA ILE A 42 6.44 4.07 3.27
C ILE A 42 7.38 2.92 2.91
N LEU A 43 8.06 3.00 1.76
CA LEU A 43 9.06 2.01 1.35
C LEU A 43 10.25 1.95 2.32
N ALA A 44 10.72 3.09 2.82
CA ALA A 44 11.79 3.14 3.81
C ALA A 44 11.39 2.48 5.15
N LYS A 45 10.08 2.43 5.46
CA LYS A 45 9.51 1.65 6.57
C LYS A 45 9.39 0.15 6.27
N GLN A 46 9.78 -0.29 5.08
CA GLN A 46 9.68 -1.68 4.63
C GLN A 46 8.24 -2.20 4.64
N ILE A 47 7.28 -1.32 4.32
CA ILE A 47 5.88 -1.66 4.07
C ILE A 47 5.77 -1.92 2.56
N PRO A 48 5.55 -3.17 2.13
CA PRO A 48 5.58 -3.52 0.71
C PRO A 48 4.29 -3.17 -0.04
N LEU A 49 3.19 -2.94 0.68
CA LEU A 49 1.86 -2.77 0.09
C LEU A 49 1.01 -1.77 0.89
N VAL A 50 0.34 -0.89 0.14
CA VAL A 50 -0.72 -0.02 0.66
C VAL A 50 -2.06 -0.48 0.09
N VAL A 51 -3.07 -0.57 0.95
CA VAL A 51 -4.45 -0.86 0.59
C VAL A 51 -5.31 0.33 0.99
N ALA A 52 -6.07 0.89 0.06
CA ALA A 52 -6.90 2.05 0.35
C ALA A 52 -8.32 1.84 -0.15
N GLY A 53 -9.27 2.63 0.36
CA GLY A 53 -10.60 2.72 -0.26
C GLY A 53 -10.51 3.38 -1.63
N SER A 54 -9.62 4.36 -1.77
CA SER A 54 -9.21 4.94 -3.05
C SER A 54 -7.90 5.71 -2.88
N PHE A 55 -7.16 5.92 -3.96
CA PHE A 55 -5.94 6.73 -3.97
C PHE A 55 -6.14 8.08 -4.67
N GLY A 56 -5.40 9.09 -4.23
CA GLY A 56 -5.26 10.33 -4.98
C GLY A 56 -4.48 10.10 -6.28
N ASN A 57 -4.92 10.71 -7.39
CA ASN A 57 -4.33 10.51 -8.73
C ASN A 57 -2.81 10.71 -8.78
N ILE A 58 -2.30 11.74 -8.09
CA ILE A 58 -0.87 12.04 -8.06
C ILE A 58 -0.10 10.96 -7.27
N PHE A 59 -0.63 10.58 -6.11
CA PHE A 59 0.00 9.56 -5.27
C PHE A 59 0.06 8.20 -5.98
N SER A 60 -0.99 7.81 -6.71
CA SER A 60 -1.01 6.56 -7.49
C SER A 60 0.14 6.50 -8.51
N ARG A 61 0.38 7.59 -9.24
CA ARG A 61 1.51 7.71 -10.18
C ARG A 61 2.87 7.65 -9.47
N ASN A 62 3.03 8.40 -8.38
CA ASN A 62 4.28 8.41 -7.62
C ASN A 62 4.59 7.05 -6.99
N SER A 63 3.57 6.31 -6.56
CA SER A 63 3.72 4.97 -6.01
C SER A 63 4.30 4.02 -7.05
N ILE A 64 3.76 4.01 -8.28
CA ILE A 64 4.30 3.21 -9.39
C ILE A 64 5.75 3.60 -9.71
N ASN A 65 6.04 4.90 -9.80
CA ASN A 65 7.40 5.39 -10.10
C ASN A 65 8.44 4.88 -9.09
N ASN A 66 8.04 4.75 -7.82
CA ASN A 66 8.91 4.30 -6.73
C ASN A 66 8.76 2.79 -6.42
N ALA A 67 7.97 2.03 -7.19
CA ALA A 67 7.63 0.63 -6.92
C ALA A 67 6.96 0.37 -5.56
N LEU A 68 6.19 1.32 -5.05
CA LEU A 68 5.24 1.08 -3.96
C LEU A 68 3.94 0.52 -4.53
N LEU A 69 3.58 -0.70 -4.14
CA LEU A 69 2.33 -1.32 -4.55
C LEU A 69 1.14 -0.69 -3.82
N GLY A 70 0.09 -0.39 -4.58
CA GLY A 70 -1.18 0.12 -4.09
C GLY A 70 -2.34 -0.67 -4.68
N VAL A 71 -3.29 -1.10 -3.85
CA VAL A 71 -4.55 -1.73 -4.31
C VAL A 71 -5.76 -1.05 -3.68
N GLU A 72 -6.75 -0.73 -4.50
CA GLU A 72 -8.01 -0.21 -4.02
C GLU A 72 -8.93 -1.37 -3.61
N LEU A 73 -9.35 -1.37 -2.35
CA LEU A 73 -10.20 -2.40 -1.78
C LEU A 73 -11.23 -1.79 -0.81
N PRO A 74 -12.25 -1.06 -1.33
CA PRO A 74 -13.27 -0.42 -0.50
C PRO A 74 -13.94 -1.37 0.49
N ALA A 75 -14.19 -2.62 0.11
CA ALA A 75 -14.86 -3.59 0.97
C ALA A 75 -14.05 -3.89 2.24
N LEU A 76 -12.72 -3.97 2.16
CA LEU A 76 -11.87 -4.15 3.34
C LEU A 76 -11.97 -2.94 4.28
N VAL A 77 -11.98 -1.73 3.72
CA VAL A 77 -12.11 -0.50 4.52
C VAL A 77 -13.46 -0.44 5.23
N HIS A 78 -14.54 -0.78 4.54
CA HIS A 78 -15.87 -0.86 5.15
C HIS A 78 -15.92 -1.92 6.26
N ARG A 79 -15.42 -3.12 5.99
CA ARG A 79 -15.37 -4.23 6.94
C ARG A 79 -14.58 -3.86 8.21
N LEU A 80 -13.43 -3.22 8.07
CA LEU A 80 -12.62 -2.76 9.20
C LEU A 80 -13.35 -1.67 10.01
N ARG A 81 -14.01 -0.72 9.33
CA ARG A 81 -14.81 0.31 10.02
C ARG A 81 -15.97 -0.28 10.81
N GLU A 82 -16.65 -1.29 10.28
CA GLU A 82 -17.71 -2.01 10.97
C GLU A 82 -17.17 -2.78 12.18
N THR A 83 -16.04 -3.47 12.01
CA THR A 83 -15.40 -4.26 13.07
C THR A 83 -15.01 -3.44 14.30
N TYR A 84 -14.57 -2.19 14.08
CA TYR A 84 -14.11 -1.30 15.15
C TYR A 84 -15.06 -0.13 15.43
N LYS A 85 -16.33 -0.22 15.01
CA LYS A 85 -17.30 0.89 15.12
C LYS A 85 -17.60 1.28 16.56
N ASP A 86 -17.71 0.30 17.46
CA ASP A 86 -18.18 0.49 18.82
C ASP A 86 -17.04 0.71 19.84
N GLU A 87 -15.81 0.88 19.36
CA GLU A 87 -14.68 1.17 20.22
C GLU A 87 -14.70 2.62 20.71
N THR A 88 -14.67 2.78 22.03
CA THR A 88 -14.69 4.08 22.71
C THR A 88 -13.34 4.79 22.70
N GLU A 89 -12.23 4.07 22.51
CA GLU A 89 -10.89 4.66 22.37
C GLU A 89 -10.61 5.06 20.93
N LYS A 90 -10.29 6.35 20.73
CA LYS A 90 -9.81 6.87 19.45
C LYS A 90 -8.35 6.47 19.21
N VAL A 91 -8.15 5.24 18.76
CA VAL A 91 -6.84 4.75 18.32
C VAL A 91 -6.59 5.21 16.87
N LEU A 92 -5.51 5.96 16.65
CA LEU A 92 -5.15 6.51 15.32
C LEU A 92 -4.59 5.42 14.39
N THR A 93 -3.61 4.64 14.88
CA THR A 93 -3.04 3.50 14.15
C THR A 93 -3.24 2.21 14.93
N ARG A 94 -3.74 1.18 14.24
CA ARG A 94 -4.02 -0.13 14.84
C ARG A 94 -3.39 -1.25 14.02
N ARG A 95 -2.75 -2.19 14.72
CA ARG A 95 -2.42 -3.50 14.14
C ARG A 95 -3.60 -4.43 14.35
N THR A 96 -4.27 -4.80 13.26
CA THR A 96 -5.48 -5.63 13.28
C THR A 96 -5.17 -7.12 13.52
N GLY A 97 -3.95 -7.55 13.15
CA GLY A 97 -3.58 -8.97 13.10
C GLY A 97 -4.15 -9.72 11.89
N TRP A 98 -4.82 -9.01 10.98
CA TRP A 98 -5.37 -9.58 9.76
C TRP A 98 -4.25 -9.82 8.75
N ARG A 99 -4.45 -10.79 7.87
CA ARG A 99 -3.51 -11.11 6.79
C ARG A 99 -4.17 -10.79 5.46
N LEU A 100 -3.37 -10.35 4.52
CA LEU A 100 -3.81 -10.06 3.16
C LEU A 100 -2.81 -10.66 2.18
N LEU A 101 -3.34 -11.40 1.21
CA LEU A 101 -2.59 -11.98 0.10
C LEU A 101 -3.16 -11.39 -1.19
N TRP A 102 -2.28 -10.79 -2.00
CA TRP A 102 -2.65 -10.29 -3.31
C TRP A 102 -2.01 -11.14 -4.40
N ASP A 103 -2.83 -11.92 -5.10
CA ASP A 103 -2.43 -12.60 -6.33
C ASP A 103 -2.58 -11.63 -7.51
N ILE A 104 -1.44 -11.07 -7.91
CA ILE A 104 -1.36 -10.11 -9.03
C ILE A 104 -1.75 -10.78 -10.35
N ARG A 105 -1.39 -12.06 -10.57
CA ARG A 105 -1.66 -12.77 -11.82
C ARG A 105 -3.16 -13.03 -12.00
N ARG A 106 -3.84 -13.35 -10.90
CA ARG A 106 -5.29 -13.61 -10.89
C ARG A 106 -6.12 -12.36 -10.56
N SER A 107 -5.46 -11.22 -10.33
CA SER A 107 -6.08 -9.96 -9.92
C SER A 107 -7.07 -10.15 -8.76
N LYS A 108 -6.62 -10.87 -7.74
CA LYS A 108 -7.46 -11.34 -6.63
C LYS A 108 -6.77 -11.09 -5.30
N VAL A 109 -7.52 -10.53 -4.36
CA VAL A 109 -7.09 -10.38 -2.97
C VAL A 109 -7.83 -11.37 -2.10
N VAL A 110 -7.11 -12.02 -1.20
CA VAL A 110 -7.63 -12.87 -0.13
C VAL A 110 -7.31 -12.19 1.19
N VAL A 111 -8.32 -11.93 1.99
CA VAL A 111 -8.20 -11.37 3.34
C VAL A 111 -8.51 -12.46 4.34
N THR A 112 -7.65 -12.62 5.35
CA THR A 112 -7.88 -13.50 6.50
C THR A 112 -8.00 -12.63 7.74
N GLU A 113 -9.16 -12.67 8.37
CA GLU A 113 -9.47 -11.93 9.60
C GLU A 113 -8.78 -12.59 10.81
N LYS A 114 -8.79 -11.90 11.95
CA LYS A 114 -8.11 -12.37 13.18
C LYS A 114 -8.70 -13.68 13.73
N ASP A 115 -9.99 -13.92 13.49
CA ASP A 115 -10.69 -15.14 13.90
C ASP A 115 -10.41 -16.34 12.98
N GLY A 116 -9.65 -16.14 11.90
CA GLY A 116 -9.32 -17.16 10.90
C GLY A 116 -10.34 -17.25 9.75
N SER A 117 -11.45 -16.50 9.81
CA SER A 117 -12.35 -16.40 8.66
C SER A 117 -11.63 -15.72 7.49
N SER A 118 -11.95 -16.13 6.27
CA SER A 118 -11.34 -15.55 5.09
C SER A 118 -12.36 -15.31 3.99
N TRP A 119 -12.12 -14.27 3.23
CA TRP A 119 -12.92 -13.90 2.08
C TRP A 119 -12.02 -13.37 0.98
N GLU A 120 -12.57 -13.36 -0.23
CA GLU A 120 -11.83 -13.04 -1.43
C GLU A 120 -12.58 -12.01 -2.26
N GLN A 121 -11.83 -11.18 -2.97
CA GLN A 121 -12.37 -10.16 -3.84
C GLN A 121 -11.49 -9.99 -5.08
N LYS A 122 -12.13 -9.89 -6.24
CA LYS A 122 -11.47 -9.47 -7.47
C LYS A 122 -11.14 -7.98 -7.38
N VAL A 123 -9.90 -7.63 -7.70
CA VAL A 123 -9.40 -6.26 -7.71
C VAL A 123 -8.98 -5.84 -9.13
N GLY A 124 -8.61 -4.57 -9.28
CA GLY A 124 -8.07 -4.06 -10.54
C GLY A 124 -6.82 -4.80 -10.98
N GLU A 125 -6.70 -5.01 -12.29
CA GLU A 125 -5.52 -5.65 -12.88
C GLU A 125 -4.35 -4.67 -12.93
N ILE A 126 -3.14 -5.14 -12.64
CA ILE A 126 -1.93 -4.36 -12.90
C ILE A 126 -1.50 -4.64 -14.35
N PRO A 127 -1.45 -3.63 -15.24
CA PRO A 127 -0.97 -3.83 -16.60
C PRO A 127 0.46 -4.40 -16.66
N PRO A 128 0.81 -5.27 -17.62
CA PRO A 128 2.13 -5.93 -17.67
C PRO A 128 3.33 -4.98 -17.66
N ASN A 129 3.22 -3.83 -18.33
CA ASN A 129 4.25 -2.78 -18.31
C ASN A 129 4.47 -2.20 -16.91
N VAL A 130 3.40 -2.01 -16.13
CA VAL A 130 3.49 -1.55 -14.75
C VAL A 130 4.10 -2.64 -13.86
N GLN A 131 3.76 -3.92 -14.08
CA GLN A 131 4.39 -5.04 -13.39
C GLN A 131 5.90 -5.09 -13.66
N GLU A 132 6.35 -4.84 -14.90
CA GLU A 132 7.77 -4.77 -15.27
C GLU A 132 8.47 -3.63 -14.53
N ILE A 133 7.87 -2.44 -14.49
CA ILE A 133 8.40 -1.29 -13.76
C ILE A 133 8.61 -1.62 -12.27
N ILE A 134 7.61 -2.23 -11.63
CA ILE A 134 7.67 -2.61 -10.22
C ILE A 134 8.75 -3.68 -10.00
N ALA A 135 8.84 -4.68 -10.89
CA ALA A 135 9.85 -5.74 -10.82
C ALA A 135 11.28 -5.19 -10.94
N CYS A 136 11.47 -4.10 -11.68
CA CYS A 136 12.75 -3.39 -11.79
C CYS A 136 13.02 -2.43 -10.62
N GLY A 137 12.19 -2.40 -9.57
CA GLY A 137 12.36 -1.52 -8.42
C GLY A 137 11.97 -0.07 -8.70
N GLY A 138 11.15 0.17 -9.70
CA GLY A 138 10.60 1.48 -10.05
C GLY A 138 11.01 1.93 -11.45
N LEU A 139 10.50 3.10 -11.83
CA LEU A 139 10.66 3.62 -13.20
C LEU A 139 12.14 3.87 -13.54
N GLU A 140 12.93 4.37 -12.59
CA GLU A 140 14.36 4.59 -12.78
C GLU A 140 15.10 3.26 -13.06
N GLY A 141 14.82 2.22 -12.28
CA GLY A 141 15.42 0.89 -12.47
C GLY A 141 15.03 0.27 -13.81
N TRP A 142 13.78 0.46 -14.22
CA TRP A 142 13.29 0.03 -15.53
C TRP A 142 14.02 0.73 -16.68
N VAL A 143 14.14 2.07 -16.63
CA VAL A 143 14.86 2.86 -17.65
C VAL A 143 16.33 2.43 -17.75
N LYS A 144 17.02 2.26 -16.62
CA LYS A 144 18.42 1.77 -16.60
C LYS A 144 18.55 0.40 -17.28
N THR A 145 17.59 -0.49 -17.04
CA THR A 145 17.57 -1.83 -17.64
C THR A 145 17.35 -1.76 -19.15
N LYS A 146 16.44 -0.91 -19.64
CA LYS A 146 16.21 -0.73 -21.08
C LYS A 146 17.43 -0.15 -21.80
N ILE A 147 18.06 0.89 -21.24
CA ILE A 147 19.28 1.49 -21.81
C ILE A 147 20.42 0.48 -21.88
N ALA A 148 20.58 -0.37 -20.85
CA ALA A 148 21.60 -1.40 -20.84
C ALA A 148 21.36 -2.50 -21.90
N ALA A 149 20.09 -2.78 -22.22
CA ALA A 149 19.71 -3.75 -23.25
C ALA A 149 19.95 -3.22 -24.67
N GLU A 150 19.76 -1.93 -24.92
CA GLU A 150 20.01 -1.29 -26.23
C GLU A 150 21.51 -1.15 -26.57
N LYS A 151 22.39 -1.20 -25.57
CA LYS A 151 23.84 -1.15 -25.74
C LYS A 151 24.49 -2.52 -25.98
N ARG A 152 23.70 -3.59 -26.04
CA ARG A 152 24.14 -4.97 -26.33
C ARG A 152 23.77 -5.35 -27.75
#